data_AF-A0A2E6XL77-F1
#
_entry.id   AF-A0A2E6XL77-F1
#
_cell.length_a   1.000
_cell.length_b   1.000
_cell.length_c   1.000
_cell.angle_alpha   90.00
_cell.angle_beta   90.00
_cell.angle_gamma   90.00
#
_symmetry.space_group_name_H-M   'P 1'
#
loop_
_entity.id
_entity.type
_entity.pdbx_description
1 polymer ?
#
loop_
_entity_poly.entity_id
_entity_poly.type
_entity_poly.pdbx_seq_one_letter_code
_entity_poly.pdbx_strand_id
1 'polypeptide(L)'
;MSGTFVVLNQLGHYWGKSGAWVSGSQANLVACWKYRDEAVNTLFELGSKDTELRGEVLEAEAESGQPKNLVVSEHPVPVDTRENSGEPYGSPETPSAEPN
;
A
#
# COMPACT_ATOMS: atom_id res chain seq x y z
N MET A 1 -21.07 13.92 -5.53
CA MET A 1 -19.66 13.51 -5.35
C MET A 1 -19.66 12.39 -4.33
N SER A 2 -19.09 11.23 -4.67
CA SER A 2 -18.85 10.17 -3.68
C SER A 2 -17.46 10.40 -3.10
N GLY A 3 -17.36 10.53 -1.78
CA GLY A 3 -16.07 10.52 -1.08
C GLY A 3 -15.43 9.13 -1.13
N THR A 4 -14.12 9.08 -0.94
CA THR A 4 -13.36 7.85 -0.69
C THR A 4 -12.44 8.06 0.50
N PHE A 5 -12.11 7.00 1.21
CA PHE A 5 -11.15 7.07 2.30
C PHE A 5 -9.77 6.68 1.79
N VAL A 6 -8.74 7.37 2.28
CA VAL A 6 -7.33 7.10 2.01
C VAL A 6 -6.55 7.06 3.33
N VAL A 7 -5.41 6.39 3.35
CA VAL A 7 -4.51 6.34 4.50
C VAL A 7 -3.30 7.22 4.22
N LEU A 8 -3.01 8.15 5.13
CA LEU A 8 -1.85 9.04 5.10
C LEU A 8 -0.90 8.68 6.25
N ASN A 9 0.41 8.72 6.04
CA ASN A 9 1.41 8.60 7.11
C ASN A 9 1.83 9.98 7.67
N GLN A 10 2.63 9.98 8.74
CA GLN A 10 3.15 11.20 9.37
C GLN A 10 4.04 12.07 8.48
N LEU A 11 4.52 11.53 7.35
CA LEU A 11 5.32 12.24 6.36
C LEU A 11 4.47 12.79 5.21
N GLY A 12 3.15 12.64 5.24
CA GLY A 12 2.26 13.09 4.17
C GLY A 12 2.27 12.20 2.91
N HIS A 13 2.70 10.94 3.02
CA HIS A 13 2.59 9.96 1.94
C HIS A 13 1.33 9.13 2.08
N TYR A 14 0.77 8.71 0.95
CA TYR A 14 -0.45 7.93 0.89
C TYR A 14 -0.15 6.44 0.73
N TRP A 15 -0.99 5.59 1.30
CA TRP A 15 -0.85 4.15 1.08
C TRP A 15 -1.22 3.79 -0.37
N GLY A 16 -0.34 3.08 -1.05
CA GLY A 16 -0.50 2.67 -2.45
C GLY A 16 -1.11 1.28 -2.61
N LYS A 17 -1.76 1.05 -3.76
CA LYS A 17 -2.36 -0.24 -4.14
C LYS A 17 -1.34 -1.39 -4.20
N SER A 18 -0.06 -1.07 -4.38
CA SER A 18 1.04 -2.04 -4.43
C SER A 18 1.59 -2.42 -3.05
N GLY A 19 1.07 -1.85 -1.95
CA GLY A 19 1.62 -2.08 -0.62
C GLY A 19 2.88 -1.27 -0.32
N ALA A 20 2.99 -0.09 -0.93
CA ALA A 20 4.08 0.87 -0.77
C ALA A 20 3.51 2.28 -0.57
N TRP A 21 4.26 3.16 0.11
CA TRP A 21 3.89 4.57 0.24
C TRP A 21 4.08 5.30 -1.10
N VAL A 22 3.17 6.22 -1.44
CA VAL A 22 3.21 7.00 -2.68
C VAL A 22 2.96 8.49 -2.41
N SER A 23 3.41 9.35 -3.33
CA SER A 23 3.15 10.79 -3.26
C SER A 23 1.72 11.12 -3.70
N GLY A 24 1.14 12.19 -3.16
CA GLY A 24 -0.16 12.71 -3.61
C GLY A 24 -0.20 13.11 -5.10
N SER A 25 0.95 13.32 -5.73
CA SER A 25 1.04 13.56 -7.19
C SER A 25 0.70 12.32 -8.03
N GLN A 26 0.73 11.13 -7.43
CA GLN A 26 0.45 9.84 -8.06
C GLN A 26 -0.90 9.27 -7.58
N ALA A 27 -1.95 10.08 -7.66
CA ALA A 27 -3.29 9.75 -7.16
C ALA A 27 -3.86 8.43 -7.71
N ASN A 28 -3.51 8.06 -8.95
CA ASN A 28 -3.91 6.81 -9.57
C ASN A 28 -3.37 5.55 -8.84
N LEU A 29 -2.25 5.69 -8.13
CA LEU A 29 -1.62 4.61 -7.36
C LEU A 29 -2.14 4.48 -5.94
N VAL A 30 -2.85 5.49 -5.43
CA VAL A 30 -3.35 5.53 -4.04
C VAL A 30 -4.46 4.52 -3.83
N ALA A 31 -4.34 3.73 -2.76
CA ALA A 31 -5.38 2.83 -2.30
C ALA A 31 -6.55 3.63 -1.75
N CYS A 32 -7.76 3.24 -2.15
CA CYS A 32 -8.99 3.97 -1.89
C CYS A 32 -10.04 3.00 -1.37
N TRP A 33 -10.70 3.37 -0.28
CA TRP A 33 -11.76 2.57 0.34
C TRP A 33 -13.09 3.28 0.25
N LYS A 34 -14.17 2.49 0.18
CA LYS A 34 -15.53 3.02 0.16
C LYS A 34 -15.98 3.39 1.57
N TYR A 35 -15.58 2.60 2.56
CA TYR A 35 -15.98 2.81 3.95
C TYR A 35 -14.76 3.09 4.83
N ARG A 36 -14.98 3.93 5.86
CA ARG A 36 -13.91 4.42 6.74
C ARG A 36 -13.27 3.29 7.56
N ASP A 37 -14.08 2.34 8.01
CA ASP A 37 -13.63 1.18 8.79
C ASP A 37 -12.66 0.29 8.01
N GLU A 38 -12.84 0.12 6.70
CA GLU A 38 -11.89 -0.62 5.86
C GLU A 38 -10.50 0.05 5.85
N ALA A 39 -10.47 1.38 5.72
CA ALA A 39 -9.23 2.15 5.79
C ALA A 39 -8.61 2.12 7.20
N VAL A 40 -9.43 2.16 8.26
CA VAL A 40 -8.97 2.03 9.65
C VAL A 40 -8.36 0.65 9.92
N ASN A 41 -8.98 -0.42 9.42
CA ASN A 41 -8.43 -1.77 9.54
C ASN A 41 -7.07 -1.87 8.86
N THR A 42 -6.94 -1.29 7.65
CA THR A 42 -5.66 -1.22 6.95
C THR A 42 -4.61 -0.46 7.77
N LEU A 43 -4.96 0.71 8.30
CA LEU A 43 -4.04 1.49 9.13
C LEU A 43 -3.61 0.72 10.40
N PHE A 44 -4.52 -0.01 11.03
CA PHE A 44 -4.21 -0.88 12.17
C PHE A 44 -3.22 -1.98 11.79
N GLU A 45 -3.46 -2.66 10.66
CA GLU A 45 -2.55 -3.70 10.15
C GLU A 45 -1.15 -3.14 9.88
N LEU A 46 -1.05 -1.93 9.31
CA LEU A 46 0.24 -1.27 9.10
C LEU A 46 0.92 -0.95 10.43
N GLY A 47 0.21 -0.35 11.39
CA GLY A 47 0.73 -0.02 12.71
C GLY A 47 1.14 -1.25 13.54
N SER A 48 0.56 -2.43 13.28
CA SER A 48 0.98 -3.68 13.92
C SER A 48 2.32 -4.21 13.40
N LYS A 49 2.72 -3.83 12.18
CA LYS A 49 4.00 -4.21 11.55
C LYS A 49 5.09 -3.16 11.82
N ASP A 50 4.69 -1.90 11.93
CA ASP A 50 5.55 -0.77 12.24
C ASP A 50 4.92 0.07 13.36
N THR A 51 5.38 -0.15 14.59
CA THR A 51 4.83 0.53 15.78
C THR A 51 5.19 2.01 15.86
N GLU A 52 6.15 2.48 15.04
CA GLU A 52 6.51 3.91 14.96
C GLU A 52 5.67 4.65 13.91
N LEU A 53 4.93 3.93 13.06
CA LEU A 53 4.01 4.53 12.12
C LEU A 53 2.92 5.33 12.85
N ARG A 54 2.71 6.57 12.41
CA ARG A 54 1.61 7.43 12.86
C ARG A 54 0.83 7.86 11.64
N GLY A 55 -0.14 7.04 11.25
CA GLY A 55 -1.01 7.35 10.14
C GLY A 55 -2.38 7.86 10.56
N GLU A 56 -3.09 8.43 9.60
CA GLU A 56 -4.47 8.88 9.73
C GLU A 56 -5.31 8.44 8.52
N VAL A 57 -6.62 8.35 8.73
CA VAL A 57 -7.59 8.08 7.66
C VAL A 57 -8.26 9.39 7.29
N LEU A 58 -8.15 9.78 6.03
CA LEU A 58 -8.72 11.00 5.48
C LEU A 58 -9.83 10.67 4.49
N GLU A 59 -10.87 11.51 4.47
CA GLU A 59 -11.88 11.50 3.41
C GLU A 59 -11.40 12.40 2.27
N ALA A 60 -11.33 11.84 1.07
CA ALA A 60 -10.93 12.49 -0.17
C ALA A 60 -12.12 12.54 -1.14
N GLU A 61 -12.19 13.60 -1.93
CA GLU A 61 -13.12 13.66 -3.05
C GLU A 61 -12.68 12.67 -4.12
N ALA A 62 -13.57 11.78 -4.54
CA ALA A 62 -13.29 10.85 -5.63
C ALA A 62 -14.07 11.22 -6.89
N GLU A 63 -13.37 11.18 -8.02
CA GLU A 63 -13.96 11.22 -9.35
C GLU A 63 -13.54 9.97 -10.11
N SER A 64 -14.52 9.21 -10.60
CA SER A 64 -14.28 7.94 -11.30
C SER A 64 -13.41 6.95 -10.50
N GLY A 65 -13.55 6.97 -9.16
CA GLY A 65 -12.79 6.09 -8.26
C GLY A 65 -11.35 6.52 -7.99
N GLN A 66 -10.93 7.70 -8.44
CA GLN A 66 -9.61 8.27 -8.13
C GLN A 66 -9.75 9.50 -7.22
N PRO A 67 -8.91 9.63 -6.17
CA PRO A 67 -8.95 10.77 -5.27
C PRO A 67 -8.36 12.01 -5.97
N LYS A 68 -9.00 13.17 -5.83
CA LYS A 68 -8.59 14.41 -6.52
C LYS A 68 -7.96 15.48 -5.63
N ASN A 69 -8.24 15.47 -4.33
CA ASN A 69 -7.80 16.50 -3.39
C ASN A 69 -6.60 16.06 -2.52
N LEU A 70 -5.67 15.31 -3.09
CA LEU A 70 -4.49 14.84 -2.37
C LEU A 70 -3.42 15.94 -2.28
N VAL A 71 -2.85 16.10 -1.09
CA VAL A 71 -1.78 17.06 -0.84
C VAL A 71 -0.44 16.40 -1.16
N VAL A 72 0.40 17.06 -1.95
CA VAL A 72 1.76 16.58 -2.24
C VAL A 72 2.65 16.93 -1.04
N SER A 73 3.21 15.91 -0.39
CA SER A 73 4.20 16.09 0.67
C SER A 73 5.52 16.67 0.14
N GLU A 74 6.17 17.50 0.97
CA GLU A 74 7.54 17.98 0.75
C GLU A 74 8.61 16.92 1.04
N HIS A 75 8.24 15.85 1.77
CA HIS A 75 9.15 14.75 2.08
C HIS A 75 9.25 13.78 0.90
N PRO A 76 10.48 13.35 0.52
CA PRO A 76 10.63 12.34 -0.52
C PRO A 76 9.97 11.03 -0.08
N VAL A 77 9.27 10.38 -1.01
CA VAL A 77 8.67 9.06 -0.76
C VAL A 77 9.80 8.07 -0.49
N PRO A 78 9.69 7.20 0.51
CA PRO A 78 10.65 6.13 0.73
C PRO A 78 10.76 5.27 -0.53
N VAL A 79 11.98 5.11 -1.05
CA VAL A 79 12.24 4.14 -2.12
C VAL A 79 12.16 2.77 -1.47
N ASP A 80 11.12 2.00 -1.78
CA ASP A 80 11.04 0.60 -1.35
C ASP A 80 12.15 -0.18 -2.07
N THR A 81 13.29 -0.37 -1.40
CA THR A 81 14.37 -1.29 -1.83
C THR A 81 14.03 -2.75 -1.57
N ARG A 82 12.74 -3.10 -1.49
CA ARG A 82 12.29 -4.49 -1.55
C ARG A 82 12.47 -4.97 -2.99
N GLU A 83 13.73 -5.20 -3.35
CA GLU A 83 14.10 -5.97 -4.52
C GLU A 83 13.31 -7.27 -4.50
N ASN A 84 12.70 -7.52 -5.65
CA ASN A 84 12.36 -8.81 -6.21
C ASN A 84 13.26 -9.96 -5.70
N SER A 85 13.00 -10.47 -4.50
CA SER A 85 13.46 -11.79 -4.07
C SER A 85 12.59 -12.81 -4.80
N GLY A 86 12.83 -12.94 -6.10
CA GLY A 86 12.42 -14.10 -6.86
C GLY A 86 13.15 -15.29 -6.26
N GLU A 87 12.57 -15.90 -5.23
CA GLU A 87 12.90 -17.27 -4.90
C GLU A 87 12.42 -18.11 -6.09
N PRO A 88 13.33 -18.75 -6.86
CA PRO A 88 12.87 -19.75 -7.79
C PRO A 88 12.28 -20.87 -6.93
N TYR A 89 10.97 -21.10 -7.08
CA TYR A 89 10.32 -22.30 -6.61
C TYR A 89 11.18 -23.50 -7.04
N GLY A 90 11.97 -24.02 -6.10
CA GLY A 90 12.65 -25.29 -6.27
C GLY A 90 11.55 -26.35 -6.32
N SER A 91 11.16 -26.74 -7.53
CA SER A 91 10.44 -27.99 -7.74
C SER A 91 11.20 -29.10 -7.01
N PRO A 92 10.59 -29.84 -6.08
CA PRO A 92 11.24 -31.04 -5.58
C PRO A 92 11.32 -32.02 -6.75
N GLU A 93 12.54 -32.21 -7.28
CA GLU A 93 12.83 -33.32 -8.18
C GLU A 93 12.49 -34.61 -7.45
N THR A 94 11.48 -35.31 -7.95
CA THR A 94 11.18 -36.69 -7.59
C THR A 94 12.42 -37.53 -7.87
N PRO A 95 13.01 -38.24 -6.89
CA PRO A 95 13.99 -39.26 -7.20
C PRO A 95 13.25 -40.41 -7.90
N SER A 96 13.43 -40.46 -9.22
CA SER A 96 13.08 -41.59 -10.05
C SER A 96 13.95 -42.77 -9.60
N ALA A 97 13.43 -43.60 -8.70
CA ALA A 97 14.07 -44.84 -8.31
C ALA A 97 13.65 -45.94 -9.29
N GLU A 98 14.59 -46.38 -10.12
CA GLU A 98 14.81 -47.73 -10.68
C GLU A 98 15.87 -47.60 -11.79
N PRO A 99 16.70 -48.63 -12.15
CA PRO A 99 16.73 -50.02 -11.69
C PRO A 99 18.15 -50.57 -11.36
N ASN A 100 18.24 -51.70 -10.64
CA ASN A 100 19.05 -52.90 -10.97
C ASN A 100 18.74 -54.03 -9.98
#